data_AF-A0A834EGB5-F1
#
_entry.id   AF-A0A834EGB5-F1
#
_cell.length_a   1.000
_cell.length_b   1.000
_cell.length_c   1.000
_cell.angle_alpha   90.00
_cell.angle_beta   90.00
_cell.angle_gamma   90.00
#
_symmetry.space_group_name_H-M   'P 1'
#
loop_
_entity.id
_entity.type
_entity.pdbx_description
1 polymer ?
#
loop_
_entity_poly.entity_id
_entity_poly.type
_entity_poly.pdbx_seq_one_letter_code
_entity_poly.pdbx_strand_id
1 'polypeptide(L)'
;MQFNHVFTMEFLNCVLRRKACTTVCFWRNQAIQKPSVRRISTTSPRNTVMPAWVIDKYGKNEVLRFTRDMMLPIIHYPNEVIIKVHAASVNPIDVNMRSGYGATALNMKRDPLHIKTRGDEFPLTLGRDVSGVVMECGLDVTYFKPGDEVWAAVPPWKQGTLSEFVVVSGNEVSHKPRSLTHTQAASLPYVALTAWSAINKVGGLNDKNCAGKRVLILGASGGVGTFAIQVMKAWDAHVTAVCSQDASELVKKLGADDVIDYKSGNVEEQLKSLKPFDFILDNVGGATETWALNLLKKWSGATYVTLVTPFLLNMDRLGIADGMLQTGVTVGSKTLKHFWQGVHYRWAFFMASGAYLDDIAQLVDKGKLHCSAESPRAPPAWAGAPPARGAHV
;
A
#
# COMPACT_ATOMS: atom_id res chain seq x y z
N MET A 1 16.84 7.12 3.17
CA MET A 1 15.52 7.61 2.74
C MET A 1 14.89 6.53 1.86
N GLN A 2 13.70 6.05 2.19
CA GLN A 2 12.89 5.23 1.28
C GLN A 2 11.55 5.94 1.15
N PHE A 3 11.41 6.72 0.07
CA PHE A 3 10.13 7.31 -0.33
C PHE A 3 9.28 6.24 -1.00
N ASN A 4 7.95 6.38 -0.91
CA ASN A 4 7.04 5.62 -1.76
C ASN A 4 7.21 6.13 -3.19
N HIS A 5 7.68 5.25 -4.08
CA HIS A 5 7.72 5.54 -5.50
C HIS A 5 6.41 5.12 -6.14
N VAL A 6 5.86 5.98 -6.98
CA VAL A 6 4.56 5.78 -7.66
C VAL A 6 4.80 5.62 -9.15
N PHE A 7 4.04 4.74 -9.79
CA PHE A 7 4.23 4.38 -11.19
C PHE A 7 2.91 4.42 -11.94
N THR A 8 2.93 4.94 -13.16
CA THR A 8 1.82 4.86 -14.12
C THR A 8 2.05 3.71 -15.09
N MET A 9 1.02 2.89 -15.33
CA MET A 9 1.03 1.89 -16.40
C MET A 9 0.27 2.45 -17.60
N GLU A 10 0.97 3.05 -18.55
CA GLU A 10 0.37 3.40 -19.84
C GLU A 10 0.38 2.19 -20.77
N PHE A 11 -0.80 1.62 -21.03
CA PHE A 11 -1.04 0.71 -22.13
C PHE A 11 -1.78 1.47 -23.23
N LEU A 12 -1.10 1.77 -24.34
CA LEU A 12 -1.70 2.46 -25.48
C LEU A 12 -2.84 1.60 -26.08
N ASN A 13 -4.07 2.10 -26.02
CA ASN A 13 -5.20 1.57 -26.78
C ASN A 13 -5.17 2.16 -28.21
N CYS A 14 -4.96 1.31 -29.21
CA CYS A 14 -5.06 1.69 -30.63
C CYS A 14 -6.53 1.76 -31.06
N VAL A 15 -7.11 2.97 -31.11
CA VAL A 15 -8.46 3.22 -31.62
C VAL A 15 -8.38 3.55 -33.12
N LEU A 16 -8.68 2.58 -33.98
CA LEU A 16 -8.84 2.81 -35.42
C LEU A 16 -10.22 3.39 -35.74
N ARG A 17 -10.25 4.68 -36.08
CA ARG A 17 -11.37 5.40 -36.70
C ARG A 17 -11.70 4.79 -38.07
N ARG A 18 -12.98 4.56 -38.38
CA ARG A 18 -13.47 4.33 -39.76
C ARG A 18 -14.15 5.60 -40.29
N LYS A 19 -13.72 6.06 -41.47
CA LYS A 19 -14.39 7.09 -42.28
C LYS A 19 -15.45 6.46 -43.20
N ALA A 20 -16.44 7.28 -43.54
CA ALA A 20 -17.67 6.94 -44.22
C ALA A 20 -17.62 7.04 -45.77
N CYS A 21 -18.69 6.49 -46.34
CA CYS A 21 -19.45 6.91 -47.53
C CYS A 21 -18.90 6.64 -48.94
N THR A 22 -19.65 5.83 -49.70
CA THR A 22 -19.94 6.10 -51.11
C THR A 22 -21.28 5.45 -51.50
N THR A 23 -22.12 6.26 -52.14
CA THR A 23 -23.49 5.93 -52.60
C THR A 23 -23.44 5.45 -54.04
N VAL A 24 -24.13 4.34 -54.38
CA VAL A 24 -24.65 4.10 -55.74
C VAL A 24 -25.98 3.34 -55.65
N CYS A 25 -27.02 3.88 -56.29
CA CYS A 25 -28.33 3.25 -56.49
C CYS A 25 -28.30 2.31 -57.70
N PHE A 26 -28.91 1.12 -57.60
CA PHE A 26 -29.49 0.40 -58.75
C PHE A 26 -30.69 -0.43 -58.32
N TRP A 27 -31.69 -0.49 -59.21
CA TRP A 27 -33.04 -1.01 -59.00
C TRP A 27 -33.18 -2.54 -59.22
N ARG A 28 -34.08 -3.12 -58.41
CA ARG A 28 -34.92 -4.34 -58.57
C ARG A 28 -34.32 -5.64 -59.16
N ASN A 29 -34.29 -6.67 -58.30
CA ASN A 29 -34.97 -7.95 -58.57
C ASN A 29 -35.35 -8.62 -57.24
N GLN A 30 -36.62 -9.02 -57.10
CA GLN A 30 -37.10 -9.76 -55.94
C GLN A 30 -36.56 -11.19 -56.00
N ALA A 31 -35.51 -11.46 -55.22
CA ALA A 31 -35.02 -12.79 -54.94
C ALA A 31 -35.45 -13.20 -53.53
N ILE A 32 -35.97 -14.41 -53.43
CA ILE A 32 -36.46 -15.11 -52.23
C ILE A 32 -35.50 -14.90 -51.05
N GLN A 33 -35.98 -14.28 -49.96
CA GLN A 33 -35.20 -14.08 -48.74
C GLN A 33 -34.92 -15.44 -48.10
N LYS A 34 -33.66 -15.91 -48.21
CA LYS A 34 -33.12 -16.89 -47.27
C LYS A 34 -33.14 -16.25 -45.87
N PRO A 35 -33.53 -16.99 -44.81
CA PRO A 35 -33.56 -16.43 -43.47
C PRO A 35 -32.16 -15.91 -43.13
N SER A 36 -32.09 -14.63 -42.73
CA SER A 36 -30.84 -14.03 -42.28
C SER A 36 -30.38 -14.82 -41.05
N VAL A 37 -29.37 -15.68 -41.23
CA VAL A 37 -28.62 -16.19 -40.08
C VAL A 37 -28.00 -14.95 -39.45
N ARG A 38 -28.55 -14.48 -38.33
CA ARG A 38 -27.87 -13.53 -37.47
C ARG A 38 -26.51 -14.17 -37.19
N ARG A 39 -25.43 -13.61 -37.75
CA ARG A 39 -24.11 -13.89 -37.21
C ARG A 39 -24.12 -13.35 -35.80
N ILE A 40 -24.41 -14.23 -34.85
CA ILE A 40 -24.02 -14.00 -33.47
C ILE A 40 -22.51 -13.95 -33.54
N SER A 41 -21.97 -12.73 -33.55
CA SER A 41 -20.54 -12.50 -33.36
C SER A 41 -20.26 -12.80 -31.90
N THR A 42 -20.14 -14.08 -31.56
CA THR A 42 -19.61 -14.47 -30.27
C THR A 42 -18.15 -14.08 -30.22
N THR A 43 -17.85 -13.21 -29.26
CA THR A 43 -16.54 -12.90 -28.70
C THR A 43 -15.54 -12.19 -29.62
N SER A 44 -15.35 -10.88 -29.38
CA SER A 44 -13.99 -10.33 -29.38
C SER A 44 -13.12 -11.26 -28.53
N PRO A 45 -11.88 -11.61 -28.97
CA PRO A 45 -11.03 -12.49 -28.19
C PRO A 45 -10.85 -11.86 -26.80
N ARG A 46 -11.42 -12.50 -25.77
CA ARG A 46 -11.09 -12.14 -24.39
C ARG A 46 -9.62 -12.56 -24.25
N ASN A 47 -8.73 -11.60 -24.10
CA ASN A 47 -7.36 -11.90 -23.73
C ASN A 47 -7.41 -12.68 -22.40
N THR A 48 -7.00 -13.94 -22.45
CA THR A 48 -6.92 -14.82 -21.27
C THR A 48 -5.64 -14.58 -20.46
N VAL A 49 -4.79 -13.69 -20.96
CA VAL A 49 -3.51 -13.32 -20.36
C VAL A 49 -3.39 -11.80 -20.23
N MET A 50 -2.51 -11.36 -19.34
CA MET A 50 -2.21 -9.98 -19.02
C MET A 50 -0.71 -9.78 -18.79
N PRO A 51 -0.18 -8.56 -18.97
CA PRO A 51 1.16 -8.20 -18.59
C PRO A 51 1.31 -8.03 -17.07
N ALA A 52 2.45 -8.49 -16.53
CA ALA A 52 2.79 -8.39 -15.12
C ALA A 52 4.31 -8.42 -14.86
N TRP A 53 4.71 -7.87 -13.72
CA TRP A 53 6.02 -8.08 -13.10
C TRP A 53 5.92 -9.18 -12.05
N VAL A 54 6.65 -10.27 -12.25
CA VAL A 54 6.62 -11.44 -11.38
C VAL A 54 8.02 -11.82 -10.91
N ILE A 55 8.08 -12.65 -9.87
CA ILE A 55 9.29 -13.39 -9.49
C ILE A 55 8.97 -14.89 -9.53
N ASP A 56 9.93 -15.70 -9.96
CA ASP A 56 9.81 -17.17 -9.96
C ASP A 56 10.61 -17.83 -8.83
N LYS A 57 11.41 -17.02 -8.11
CA LYS A 57 12.17 -17.39 -6.92
C LYS A 57 12.49 -16.14 -6.12
N TYR A 58 12.78 -16.32 -4.83
CA TYR A 58 13.29 -15.24 -3.99
C TYR A 58 14.74 -14.86 -4.38
N GLY A 59 15.09 -13.58 -4.26
CA GLY A 59 16.45 -13.11 -4.48
C GLY A 59 16.60 -11.59 -4.60
N LYS A 60 17.75 -11.19 -5.16
CA LYS A 60 18.09 -9.80 -5.47
C LYS A 60 17.25 -9.28 -6.63
N ASN A 61 17.43 -8.02 -7.04
CA ASN A 61 16.56 -7.36 -8.03
C ASN A 61 16.47 -8.08 -9.38
N GLU A 62 17.48 -8.86 -9.75
CA GLU A 62 17.54 -9.67 -10.97
C GLU A 62 16.45 -10.75 -11.11
N VAL A 63 15.77 -11.12 -10.01
CA VAL A 63 14.69 -12.13 -10.06
C VAL A 63 13.37 -11.56 -10.57
N LEU A 64 13.24 -10.23 -10.68
CA LEU A 64 12.06 -9.60 -11.26
C LEU A 64 12.06 -9.85 -12.78
N ARG A 65 10.93 -10.34 -13.29
CA ARG A 65 10.73 -10.72 -14.68
C ARG A 65 9.44 -10.13 -15.22
N PHE A 66 9.52 -9.55 -16.41
CA PHE A 66 8.34 -9.13 -17.14
C PHE A 66 7.72 -10.33 -17.83
N THR A 67 6.41 -10.44 -17.79
CA THR A 67 5.67 -11.37 -18.64
C THR A 67 4.50 -10.65 -19.29
N ARG A 68 4.14 -11.06 -20.51
CA ARG A 68 2.87 -10.67 -21.15
C ARG A 68 1.81 -11.77 -21.04
N ASP A 69 2.21 -12.91 -20.50
CA ASP A 69 1.45 -14.17 -20.52
C ASP A 69 0.99 -14.58 -19.11
N MET A 70 0.86 -13.63 -18.17
CA MET A 70 0.28 -13.93 -16.85
C MET A 70 -1.21 -14.19 -17.04
N MET A 71 -1.77 -15.25 -16.45
CA MET A 71 -3.21 -15.51 -16.56
C MET A 71 -4.02 -14.33 -16.02
N LEU A 72 -5.07 -13.95 -16.77
CA LEU A 72 -6.03 -12.95 -16.29
C LEU A 72 -6.66 -13.45 -14.98
N PRO A 73 -6.72 -12.62 -13.93
CA PRO A 73 -7.22 -13.08 -12.64
C PRO A 73 -8.72 -13.35 -12.73
N ILE A 74 -9.18 -14.33 -11.95
CA ILE A 74 -10.56 -14.83 -11.96
C ILE A 74 -11.17 -14.53 -10.59
N ILE A 75 -12.45 -14.16 -10.57
CA ILE A 75 -13.25 -14.08 -9.34
C ILE A 75 -13.52 -15.50 -8.86
N HIS A 76 -12.91 -15.88 -7.74
CA HIS A 76 -13.13 -17.17 -7.10
C HIS A 76 -14.22 -17.09 -6.03
N TYR A 77 -14.37 -15.94 -5.39
CA TYR A 77 -15.35 -15.71 -4.33
C TYR A 77 -16.31 -14.58 -4.69
N PRO A 78 -17.61 -14.67 -4.33
CA PRO A 78 -18.63 -13.72 -4.74
C PRO A 78 -18.43 -12.30 -4.17
N ASN A 79 -17.54 -12.13 -3.18
CA ASN A 79 -17.20 -10.85 -2.59
C ASN A 79 -15.96 -10.18 -3.22
N GLU A 80 -15.41 -10.73 -4.31
CA GLU A 80 -14.20 -10.20 -4.97
C GLU A 80 -14.52 -9.20 -6.10
N VAL A 81 -13.54 -8.34 -6.38
CA VAL A 81 -13.58 -7.32 -7.42
C VAL A 81 -12.31 -7.40 -8.25
N ILE A 82 -12.43 -7.35 -9.58
CA ILE A 82 -11.30 -7.20 -10.50
C ILE A 82 -11.12 -5.71 -10.78
N ILE A 83 -9.92 -5.20 -10.53
CA ILE A 83 -9.54 -3.82 -10.80
C ILE A 83 -8.53 -3.80 -11.95
N LYS A 84 -8.77 -2.96 -12.97
CA LYS A 84 -7.73 -2.57 -13.95
C LYS A 84 -6.81 -1.56 -13.29
N VAL A 85 -5.54 -1.92 -13.14
CA VAL A 85 -4.54 -1.10 -12.46
C VAL A 85 -4.13 0.04 -13.38
N HIS A 86 -4.31 1.29 -12.92
CA HIS A 86 -3.77 2.48 -13.60
C HIS A 86 -2.42 2.88 -13.01
N ALA A 87 -2.30 2.79 -11.68
CA ALA A 87 -1.08 3.09 -10.96
C ALA A 87 -0.91 2.19 -9.73
N ALA A 88 0.35 1.94 -9.39
CA ALA A 88 0.76 1.19 -8.21
C ALA A 88 1.97 1.90 -7.56
N SER A 89 2.25 1.57 -6.30
CA SER A 89 3.44 2.03 -5.58
C SER A 89 4.33 0.89 -5.14
N VAL A 90 5.62 1.18 -4.95
CA VAL A 90 6.60 0.26 -4.38
C VAL A 90 6.86 0.64 -2.94
N ASN A 91 6.67 -0.34 -2.05
CA ASN A 91 6.90 -0.21 -0.62
C ASN A 91 8.15 -1.01 -0.20
N PRO A 92 8.77 -0.68 0.95
CA PRO A 92 9.89 -1.48 1.48
C PRO A 92 9.56 -2.97 1.64
N ILE A 93 8.30 -3.31 1.94
CA ILE A 93 7.83 -4.69 2.05
C ILE A 93 7.96 -5.45 0.72
N ASP A 94 7.82 -4.80 -0.44
CA ASP A 94 7.95 -5.44 -1.75
C ASP A 94 9.40 -5.90 -1.99
N VAL A 95 10.37 -5.04 -1.65
CA VAL A 95 11.81 -5.35 -1.76
C VAL A 95 12.22 -6.47 -0.79
N ASN A 96 11.67 -6.43 0.42
CA ASN A 96 11.93 -7.43 1.44
C ASN A 96 11.32 -8.79 1.04
N MET A 97 10.05 -8.82 0.63
CA MET A 97 9.36 -10.02 0.16
C MET A 97 10.05 -10.63 -1.06
N ARG A 98 10.51 -9.80 -2.01
CA ARG A 98 11.32 -10.27 -3.16
C ARG A 98 12.53 -11.07 -2.70
N SER A 99 13.13 -10.68 -1.58
CA SER A 99 14.31 -11.32 -0.99
C SER A 99 13.99 -12.50 -0.07
N GLY A 100 12.70 -12.88 0.08
CA GLY A 100 12.24 -14.01 0.89
C GLY A 100 11.76 -13.65 2.30
N TYR A 101 11.71 -12.37 2.66
CA TYR A 101 11.21 -11.95 3.98
C TYR A 101 9.74 -12.28 4.17
N GLY A 102 9.42 -12.91 5.30
CA GLY A 102 8.10 -13.35 5.69
C GLY A 102 7.58 -14.55 4.91
N ALA A 103 8.41 -15.18 4.05
CA ALA A 103 7.96 -16.27 3.18
C ALA A 103 7.30 -17.41 3.99
N THR A 104 7.87 -17.78 5.15
CA THR A 104 7.35 -18.85 6.00
C THR A 104 5.93 -18.52 6.49
N ALA A 105 5.73 -17.33 7.06
CA ALA A 105 4.43 -16.92 7.60
C ALA A 105 3.40 -16.62 6.50
N LEU A 106 3.82 -16.03 5.38
CA LEU A 106 2.95 -15.70 4.27
C LEU A 106 2.49 -16.95 3.50
N ASN A 107 3.35 -17.97 3.36
CA ASN A 107 2.94 -19.23 2.75
C ASN A 107 1.93 -19.98 3.63
N MET A 108 2.06 -19.95 4.95
CA MET A 108 1.04 -20.45 5.87
C MET A 108 -0.32 -19.73 5.68
N LYS A 109 -0.30 -18.43 5.37
CA LYS A 109 -1.53 -17.67 5.06
C LYS A 109 -2.10 -17.99 3.68
N ARG A 110 -1.25 -18.27 2.69
CA ARG A 110 -1.65 -18.65 1.32
C ARG A 110 -2.27 -20.05 1.25
N ASP A 111 -1.84 -20.93 2.14
CA ASP A 111 -2.30 -22.30 2.21
C ASP A 111 -2.52 -22.75 3.65
N PRO A 112 -3.63 -22.34 4.28
CA PRO A 112 -3.95 -22.72 5.65
C PRO A 112 -4.05 -24.24 5.87
N LEU A 113 -4.38 -24.99 4.80
CA LEU A 113 -4.58 -26.43 4.84
C LEU A 113 -3.31 -27.25 4.54
N HIS A 114 -2.19 -26.59 4.17
CA HIS A 114 -0.94 -27.26 3.80
C HIS A 114 -1.11 -28.33 2.71
N ILE A 115 -1.93 -28.05 1.70
CA ILE A 115 -2.19 -28.94 0.56
C ILE A 115 -1.24 -28.64 -0.62
N LYS A 116 -0.72 -27.41 -0.68
CA LYS A 116 0.18 -26.92 -1.74
C LYS A 116 1.61 -27.38 -1.53
N THR A 117 2.33 -27.54 -2.63
CA THR A 117 3.76 -27.84 -2.62
C THR A 117 4.61 -26.60 -2.38
N ARG A 118 5.84 -26.80 -1.91
CA ARG A 118 6.79 -25.70 -1.73
C ARG A 118 7.09 -25.05 -3.08
N GLY A 119 6.87 -23.74 -3.19
CA GLY A 119 7.08 -22.98 -4.43
C GLY A 119 5.78 -22.64 -5.17
N ASP A 120 4.62 -23.12 -4.70
CA ASP A 120 3.31 -22.84 -5.31
C ASP A 120 2.87 -21.37 -5.22
N GLU A 121 3.59 -20.53 -4.46
CA GLU A 121 3.40 -19.09 -4.51
C GLU A 121 3.90 -18.45 -5.81
N PHE A 122 4.75 -19.15 -6.57
CA PHE A 122 5.33 -18.66 -7.81
C PHE A 122 4.50 -19.07 -9.04
N PRO A 123 4.41 -18.23 -10.10
CA PRO A 123 4.97 -16.88 -10.20
C PRO A 123 4.26 -15.87 -9.27
N LEU A 124 5.04 -15.13 -8.48
CA LEU A 124 4.53 -14.19 -7.48
C LEU A 124 4.57 -12.76 -8.01
N THR A 125 3.43 -12.09 -8.04
CA THR A 125 3.30 -10.66 -8.37
C THR A 125 3.44 -9.83 -7.09
N LEU A 126 4.36 -8.86 -7.08
CA LEU A 126 4.57 -7.93 -5.96
C LEU A 126 3.71 -6.66 -6.13
N GLY A 127 3.84 -5.69 -5.23
CA GLY A 127 3.04 -4.45 -5.22
C GLY A 127 1.82 -4.56 -4.32
N ARG A 128 1.70 -3.61 -3.39
CA ARG A 128 0.63 -3.60 -2.38
C ARG A 128 -0.41 -2.51 -2.63
N ASP A 129 -0.08 -1.48 -3.39
CA ASP A 129 -1.00 -0.37 -3.67
C ASP A 129 -1.59 -0.46 -5.06
N VAL A 130 -2.87 -0.15 -5.18
CA VAL A 130 -3.54 0.06 -6.47
C VAL A 130 -4.39 1.31 -6.42
N SER A 131 -4.33 2.09 -7.50
CA SER A 131 -5.44 2.94 -7.92
C SER A 131 -5.81 2.60 -9.35
N GLY A 132 -7.11 2.47 -9.62
CA GLY A 132 -7.59 1.96 -10.90
C GLY A 132 -9.10 2.01 -11.03
N VAL A 133 -9.63 1.22 -11.96
CA VAL A 133 -11.05 1.19 -12.29
C VAL A 133 -11.58 -0.22 -12.15
N VAL A 134 -12.75 -0.36 -11.53
CA VAL A 134 -13.44 -1.65 -11.39
C VAL A 134 -13.84 -2.18 -12.77
N MET A 135 -13.47 -3.41 -13.06
CA MET A 135 -13.80 -4.10 -14.31
C MET A 135 -14.97 -5.07 -14.14
N GLU A 136 -14.95 -5.85 -13.07
CA GLU A 136 -15.94 -6.89 -12.78
C GLU A 136 -16.07 -7.07 -11.27
N CYS A 137 -17.28 -7.44 -10.83
CA CYS A 137 -17.63 -7.66 -9.44
C CYS A 137 -18.24 -9.05 -9.27
N GLY A 138 -17.94 -9.71 -8.17
CA GLY A 138 -18.67 -10.89 -7.73
C GLY A 138 -20.09 -10.53 -7.30
N LEU A 139 -20.95 -11.55 -7.20
CA LEU A 139 -22.39 -11.38 -6.98
C LEU A 139 -22.78 -10.75 -5.64
N ASP A 140 -21.91 -10.83 -4.62
CA ASP A 140 -22.16 -10.30 -3.28
C ASP A 140 -21.63 -8.86 -3.11
N VAL A 141 -20.95 -8.31 -4.13
CA VAL A 141 -20.44 -6.94 -4.09
C VAL A 141 -21.57 -5.97 -4.43
N THR A 142 -21.98 -5.18 -3.45
CA THR A 142 -23.13 -4.26 -3.57
C THR A 142 -22.77 -2.79 -3.69
N TYR A 143 -21.60 -2.39 -3.19
CA TYR A 143 -21.18 -0.98 -3.13
C TYR A 143 -20.30 -0.53 -4.30
N PHE A 144 -19.82 -1.47 -5.13
CA PHE A 144 -18.98 -1.19 -6.29
C PHE A 144 -19.59 -1.77 -7.56
N LYS A 145 -19.44 -1.06 -8.68
CA LYS A 145 -19.84 -1.53 -10.02
C LYS A 145 -18.74 -1.27 -11.05
N PRO A 146 -18.75 -2.01 -12.18
CA PRO A 146 -17.85 -1.72 -13.30
C PRO A 146 -17.85 -0.24 -13.69
N GLY A 147 -16.66 0.32 -13.87
CA GLY A 147 -16.44 1.74 -14.17
C GLY A 147 -16.16 2.63 -12.97
N ASP A 148 -16.33 2.14 -11.74
CA ASP A 148 -16.00 2.93 -10.54
C ASP A 148 -14.48 3.12 -10.39
N GLU A 149 -14.05 4.35 -10.10
CA GLU A 149 -12.65 4.64 -9.74
C GLU A 149 -12.38 4.28 -8.27
N VAL A 150 -11.40 3.42 -8.04
CA VAL A 150 -11.12 2.82 -6.74
C VAL A 150 -9.65 2.84 -6.40
N TRP A 151 -9.37 2.63 -5.12
CA TRP A 151 -8.03 2.35 -4.59
C TRP A 151 -8.11 1.26 -3.51
N ALA A 152 -7.00 0.56 -3.30
CA ALA A 152 -6.90 -0.49 -2.30
C ALA A 152 -5.44 -0.72 -1.88
N ALA A 153 -5.28 -1.30 -0.69
CA ALA A 153 -4.03 -1.91 -0.26
C ALA A 153 -4.20 -3.43 -0.13
N VAL A 154 -3.49 -4.18 -0.94
CA VAL A 154 -3.61 -5.64 -1.03
C VAL A 154 -2.79 -6.32 0.06
N PRO A 155 -3.38 -7.27 0.82
CA PRO A 155 -2.64 -8.04 1.81
C PRO A 155 -1.41 -8.76 1.24
N PRO A 156 -0.28 -8.84 1.99
CA PRO A 156 0.97 -9.41 1.48
C PRO A 156 0.92 -10.90 1.07
N TRP A 157 -0.08 -11.65 1.53
CA TRP A 157 -0.25 -13.05 1.15
C TRP A 157 -1.00 -13.24 -0.19
N LYS A 158 -1.70 -12.21 -0.71
CA LYS A 158 -2.38 -12.26 -2.02
C LYS A 158 -1.43 -11.87 -3.17
N GLN A 159 -1.84 -12.17 -4.41
CA GLN A 159 -1.15 -11.66 -5.60
C GLN A 159 -1.23 -10.14 -5.66
N GLY A 160 -0.12 -9.51 -6.04
CA GLY A 160 0.07 -8.05 -5.97
C GLY A 160 -0.46 -7.25 -7.15
N THR A 161 -0.12 -5.96 -7.13
CA THR A 161 -0.65 -4.92 -8.01
C THR A 161 0.28 -4.50 -9.13
N LEU A 162 1.49 -5.07 -9.24
CA LEU A 162 2.40 -4.84 -10.38
C LEU A 162 1.99 -5.68 -11.61
N SER A 163 0.71 -5.59 -11.99
CA SER A 163 0.05 -6.30 -13.08
C SER A 163 -1.02 -5.41 -13.72
N GLU A 164 -1.49 -5.74 -14.92
CA GLU A 164 -2.58 -4.97 -15.56
C GLU A 164 -3.90 -5.06 -14.79
N PHE A 165 -4.16 -6.21 -14.16
CA PHE A 165 -5.36 -6.45 -13.34
C PHE A 165 -4.98 -7.07 -12.01
N VAL A 166 -5.77 -6.77 -10.98
CA VAL A 166 -5.64 -7.36 -9.64
C VAL A 166 -7.02 -7.72 -9.09
N VAL A 167 -7.09 -8.85 -8.38
CA VAL A 167 -8.27 -9.26 -7.62
C VAL A 167 -8.11 -8.88 -6.16
N VAL A 168 -9.15 -8.25 -5.61
CA VAL A 168 -9.23 -7.79 -4.23
C VAL A 168 -10.60 -8.12 -3.65
N SER A 169 -10.69 -8.28 -2.33
CA SER A 169 -11.98 -8.47 -1.67
C SER A 169 -12.67 -7.12 -1.49
N GLY A 170 -13.99 -7.04 -1.63
CA GLY A 170 -14.72 -5.76 -1.53
C GLY A 170 -14.51 -5.00 -0.22
N ASN A 171 -14.17 -5.68 0.87
CA ASN A 171 -13.82 -5.07 2.16
C ASN A 171 -12.40 -4.47 2.22
N GLU A 172 -11.57 -4.68 1.19
CA GLU A 172 -10.22 -4.12 1.03
C GLU A 172 -10.22 -2.88 0.10
N VAL A 173 -11.35 -2.64 -0.59
CA VAL A 173 -11.50 -1.62 -1.64
C VAL A 173 -12.26 -0.42 -1.11
N SER A 174 -11.88 0.76 -1.61
CA SER A 174 -12.56 2.03 -1.36
C SER A 174 -12.66 2.83 -2.67
N HIS A 175 -13.60 3.76 -2.74
CA HIS A 175 -13.58 4.76 -3.81
C HIS A 175 -12.37 5.66 -3.63
N LYS A 176 -11.60 5.89 -4.71
CA LYS A 176 -10.43 6.79 -4.60
C LYS A 176 -10.88 8.22 -4.31
N PRO A 177 -10.04 9.06 -3.68
CA PRO A 177 -10.32 10.49 -3.54
C PRO A 177 -10.54 11.12 -4.92
N ARG A 178 -11.59 11.95 -5.04
CA ARG A 178 -11.95 12.60 -6.31
C ARG A 178 -10.92 13.65 -6.71
N SER A 179 -10.29 14.26 -5.72
CA SER A 179 -9.27 15.30 -5.90
C SER A 179 -7.92 14.78 -6.44
N LEU A 180 -7.69 13.46 -6.41
CA LEU A 180 -6.41 12.86 -6.79
C LEU A 180 -6.46 12.17 -8.15
N THR A 181 -5.36 12.28 -8.90
CA THR A 181 -5.07 11.41 -10.04
C THR A 181 -4.80 9.98 -9.56
N HIS A 182 -4.90 8.98 -10.45
CA HIS A 182 -4.56 7.59 -10.10
C HIS A 182 -3.13 7.45 -9.58
N THR A 183 -2.17 8.17 -10.17
CA THR A 183 -0.78 8.24 -9.69
C THR A 183 -0.76 8.71 -8.24
N GLN A 184 -1.32 9.88 -7.94
CA GLN A 184 -1.31 10.41 -6.58
C GLN A 184 -2.04 9.49 -5.59
N ALA A 185 -3.18 8.93 -6.00
CA ALA A 185 -3.96 8.03 -5.16
C ALA A 185 -3.22 6.73 -4.87
N ALA A 186 -2.50 6.14 -5.83
CA ALA A 186 -1.77 4.90 -5.64
C ALA A 186 -0.60 5.02 -4.62
N SER A 187 -0.16 6.22 -4.26
CA SER A 187 0.96 6.40 -3.32
C SER A 187 0.61 6.16 -1.85
N LEU A 188 -0.69 6.15 -1.53
CA LEU A 188 -1.21 6.30 -0.18
C LEU A 188 -1.66 4.99 0.50
N PRO A 189 -2.40 4.05 -0.12
CA PRO A 189 -3.20 3.07 0.60
C PRO A 189 -2.46 2.27 1.67
N TYR A 190 -1.31 1.67 1.33
CA TYR A 190 -0.55 0.81 2.22
C TYR A 190 0.06 1.58 3.38
N VAL A 191 0.70 2.72 3.11
CA VAL A 191 1.31 3.56 4.16
C VAL A 191 0.26 4.27 5.02
N ALA A 192 -0.84 4.70 4.42
CA ALA A 192 -1.95 5.34 5.10
C ALA A 192 -2.65 4.35 6.05
N LEU A 193 -2.95 3.14 5.61
CA LEU A 193 -3.52 2.09 6.46
C LEU A 193 -2.55 1.59 7.53
N THR A 194 -1.25 1.60 7.24
CA THR A 194 -0.21 1.29 8.24
C THR A 194 -0.17 2.35 9.34
N ALA A 195 -0.16 3.63 8.97
CA ALA A 195 -0.22 4.74 9.91
C ALA A 195 -1.56 4.74 10.68
N TRP A 196 -2.68 4.55 10.00
CA TRP A 196 -4.01 4.51 10.61
C TRP A 196 -4.16 3.38 11.62
N SER A 197 -3.63 2.20 11.31
CA SER A 197 -3.55 1.08 12.25
C SER A 197 -2.76 1.46 13.50
N ALA A 198 -1.55 2.03 13.34
CA ALA A 198 -0.70 2.41 14.46
C ALA A 198 -1.30 3.54 15.32
N ILE A 199 -1.86 4.56 14.69
CA ILE A 199 -2.34 5.78 15.34
C ILE A 199 -3.74 5.56 15.91
N ASN A 200 -4.70 5.14 15.07
CA ASN A 200 -6.10 5.07 15.44
C ASN A 200 -6.45 3.77 16.15
N LYS A 201 -6.06 2.62 15.59
CA LYS A 201 -6.49 1.32 16.11
C LYS A 201 -5.68 0.86 17.31
N VAL A 202 -4.37 0.99 17.23
CA VAL A 202 -3.45 0.57 18.30
C VAL A 202 -3.22 1.71 19.30
N GLY A 203 -3.01 2.94 18.80
CA GLY A 203 -2.77 4.12 19.62
C GLY A 203 -4.03 4.73 20.24
N GLY A 204 -5.22 4.39 19.74
CA GLY A 204 -6.49 4.93 20.23
C GLY A 204 -6.70 6.41 19.93
N LEU A 205 -5.92 7.00 19.02
CA LEU A 205 -5.97 8.42 18.67
C LEU A 205 -6.95 8.70 17.53
N ASN A 206 -7.76 9.75 17.66
CA ASN A 206 -8.76 10.14 16.67
C ASN A 206 -9.02 11.65 16.70
N ASP A 207 -9.85 12.10 15.76
CA ASP A 207 -10.30 13.48 15.59
C ASP A 207 -10.91 14.11 16.86
N LYS A 208 -11.40 13.31 17.81
CA LYS A 208 -12.04 13.80 19.04
C LYS A 208 -11.10 13.90 20.24
N ASN A 209 -9.92 13.27 20.19
CA ASN A 209 -9.06 13.12 21.38
C ASN A 209 -7.60 13.53 21.17
N CYS A 210 -7.25 14.13 20.03
CA CYS A 210 -5.89 14.56 19.71
C CYS A 210 -5.58 16.02 20.01
N ALA A 211 -6.60 16.88 20.17
CA ALA A 211 -6.41 18.31 20.40
C ALA A 211 -5.43 18.56 21.56
N GLY A 212 -4.32 19.24 21.28
CA GLY A 212 -3.29 19.60 22.27
C GLY A 212 -2.38 18.45 22.72
N LYS A 213 -2.56 17.21 22.25
CA LYS A 213 -1.63 16.10 22.51
C LYS A 213 -0.30 16.32 21.80
N ARG A 214 0.80 15.97 22.46
CA ARG A 214 2.15 16.02 21.92
C ARG A 214 2.53 14.68 21.32
N VAL A 215 2.81 14.67 20.03
CA VAL A 215 3.14 13.48 19.24
C VAL A 215 4.57 13.57 18.74
N LEU A 216 5.35 12.51 18.92
CA LEU A 216 6.67 12.35 18.33
C LEU A 216 6.62 11.29 17.22
N ILE A 217 7.12 11.62 16.04
CA ILE A 217 7.22 10.71 14.89
C ILE A 217 8.69 10.46 14.59
N LEU A 218 9.16 9.24 14.86
CA LEU A 218 10.49 8.78 14.49
C LEU A 218 10.46 8.22 13.07
N GLY A 219 11.34 8.70 12.18
CA GLY A 219 11.33 8.34 10.76
C GLY A 219 10.28 9.12 9.96
N ALA A 220 10.15 10.41 10.23
CA ALA A 220 9.04 11.24 9.78
C ALA A 220 9.01 11.55 8.26
N SER A 221 10.12 11.36 7.55
CA SER A 221 10.24 11.70 6.12
C SER A 221 9.87 10.56 5.16
N GLY A 222 9.57 9.36 5.65
CA GLY A 222 9.13 8.24 4.81
C GLY A 222 7.64 8.28 4.44
N GLY A 223 7.16 7.28 3.69
CA GLY A 223 5.74 7.21 3.30
C GLY A 223 4.76 7.21 4.49
N VAL A 224 5.04 6.39 5.52
CA VAL A 224 4.22 6.37 6.75
C VAL A 224 4.36 7.67 7.53
N GLY A 225 5.58 8.20 7.69
CA GLY A 225 5.84 9.41 8.46
C GLY A 225 5.19 10.66 7.88
N THR A 226 5.27 10.85 6.57
CA THR A 226 4.66 12.00 5.87
C THR A 226 3.14 11.98 5.93
N PHE A 227 2.52 10.80 5.89
CA PHE A 227 1.09 10.65 6.15
C PHE A 227 0.76 10.90 7.63
N ALA A 228 1.55 10.34 8.55
CA ALA A 228 1.34 10.44 10.00
C ALA A 228 1.40 11.89 10.51
N ILE A 229 2.31 12.73 9.99
CA ILE A 229 2.33 14.16 10.31
C ILE A 229 0.97 14.78 9.99
N GLN A 230 0.51 14.62 8.76
CA GLN A 230 -0.68 15.32 8.27
C GLN A 230 -1.95 14.86 9.00
N VAL A 231 -2.13 13.56 9.25
CA VAL A 231 -3.31 13.08 9.99
C VAL A 231 -3.34 13.57 11.44
N MET A 232 -2.18 13.65 12.10
CA MET A 232 -2.08 14.18 13.46
C MET A 232 -2.38 15.67 13.50
N LYS A 233 -1.90 16.43 12.50
CA LYS A 233 -2.25 17.86 12.36
C LYS A 233 -3.71 18.07 12.00
N ALA A 234 -4.31 17.21 11.19
CA ALA A 234 -5.74 17.24 10.88
C ALA A 234 -6.61 17.03 12.13
N TRP A 235 -6.07 16.44 13.19
CA TRP A 235 -6.72 16.23 14.48
C TRP A 235 -6.17 17.14 15.59
N ASP A 236 -5.55 18.27 15.23
CA ASP A 236 -5.08 19.32 16.14
C ASP A 236 -4.04 18.87 17.19
N ALA A 237 -3.25 17.83 16.87
CA ALA A 237 -2.09 17.47 17.66
C ALA A 237 -0.90 18.41 17.41
N HIS A 238 -0.01 18.49 18.39
CA HIS A 238 1.33 19.08 18.25
C HIS A 238 2.32 17.99 17.83
N VAL A 239 2.95 18.14 16.68
CA VAL A 239 3.80 17.11 16.04
C VAL A 239 5.26 17.53 16.08
N THR A 240 6.09 16.71 16.71
CA THR A 240 7.55 16.75 16.63
C THR A 240 8.03 15.65 15.67
N ALA A 241 8.74 16.02 14.62
CA ALA A 241 9.22 15.12 13.58
C ALA A 241 10.74 14.90 13.70
N VAL A 242 11.17 13.64 13.73
CA VAL A 242 12.60 13.27 13.65
C VAL A 242 12.89 12.73 12.25
N CYS A 243 13.74 13.43 11.52
CA CYS A 243 14.15 13.09 10.15
C CYS A 243 15.58 13.57 9.88
N SER A 244 16.12 13.35 8.69
CA SER A 244 17.39 13.95 8.29
C SER A 244 17.20 15.43 7.94
N GLN A 245 18.27 16.22 8.05
CA GLN A 245 18.24 17.66 7.80
C GLN A 245 17.67 18.06 6.42
N ASP A 246 18.00 17.30 5.37
CA ASP A 246 17.51 17.51 4.00
C ASP A 246 15.99 17.28 3.84
N ALA A 247 15.37 16.55 4.76
CA ALA A 247 13.91 16.38 4.81
C ALA A 247 13.18 17.40 5.69
N SER A 248 13.91 18.31 6.36
CA SER A 248 13.32 19.24 7.33
C SER A 248 12.26 20.15 6.71
N GLU A 249 12.53 20.69 5.52
CA GLU A 249 11.59 21.57 4.82
C GLU A 249 10.31 20.82 4.42
N LEU A 250 10.46 19.58 3.93
CA LEU A 250 9.33 18.73 3.58
C LEU A 250 8.42 18.51 4.80
N VAL A 251 8.96 18.04 5.92
CA VAL A 251 8.13 17.71 7.10
C VAL A 251 7.49 18.96 7.72
N LYS A 252 8.15 20.12 7.66
CA LYS A 252 7.57 21.42 8.07
C LYS A 252 6.39 21.81 7.18
N LYS A 253 6.55 21.67 5.86
CA LYS A 253 5.46 21.95 4.90
C LYS A 253 4.25 21.05 5.11
N LEU A 254 4.46 19.83 5.58
CA LEU A 254 3.39 18.89 5.96
C LEU A 254 2.75 19.20 7.33
N GLY A 255 3.30 20.15 8.08
CA GLY A 255 2.72 20.67 9.32
C GLY A 255 3.42 20.26 10.61
N ALA A 256 4.63 19.69 10.57
CA ALA A 256 5.40 19.44 11.78
C ALA A 256 5.74 20.76 12.50
N ASP A 257 5.44 20.84 13.81
CA ASP A 257 5.68 22.01 14.64
C ASP A 257 7.15 22.11 15.05
N ASP A 258 7.73 20.97 15.49
CA ASP A 258 9.15 20.85 15.81
C ASP A 258 9.81 19.85 14.84
N VAL A 259 11.06 20.11 14.46
CA VAL A 259 11.86 19.18 13.64
C VAL A 259 13.24 18.98 14.26
N ILE A 260 13.64 17.72 14.39
CA ILE A 260 14.94 17.33 14.95
C ILE A 260 15.69 16.50 13.92
N ASP A 261 16.91 16.94 13.60
CA ASP A 261 17.83 16.16 12.76
C ASP A 261 18.44 15.02 13.57
N TYR A 262 18.19 13.78 13.17
CA TYR A 262 18.74 12.63 13.90
C TYR A 262 20.27 12.52 13.80
N LYS A 263 20.91 13.25 12.87
CA LYS A 263 22.36 13.27 12.67
C LYS A 263 23.07 14.41 13.40
N SER A 264 22.35 15.23 14.18
CA SER A 264 22.92 16.37 14.92
C SER A 264 23.89 15.96 16.04
N GLY A 265 23.84 14.70 16.48
CA GLY A 265 24.69 14.15 17.54
C GLY A 265 24.12 14.30 18.97
N ASN A 266 23.01 15.02 19.16
CA ASN A 266 22.42 15.29 20.48
C ASN A 266 20.89 15.12 20.53
N VAL A 267 20.34 14.24 19.69
CA VAL A 267 18.90 14.01 19.52
C VAL A 267 18.15 13.78 20.84
N GLU A 268 18.71 12.92 21.71
CA GLU A 268 18.07 12.59 22.99
C GLU A 268 18.04 13.81 23.93
N GLU A 269 19.09 14.63 23.95
CA GLU A 269 19.16 15.84 24.77
C GLU A 269 18.17 16.90 24.27
N GLN A 270 18.11 17.10 22.94
CA GLN A 270 17.13 18.00 22.32
C GLN A 270 15.70 17.57 22.65
N LEU A 271 15.38 16.27 22.55
CA LEU A 271 14.07 15.75 22.89
C LEU A 271 13.75 15.84 24.39
N LYS A 272 14.74 15.66 25.28
CA LYS A 272 14.58 15.82 26.73
C LYS A 272 14.32 17.27 27.14
N SER A 273 14.82 18.25 26.36
CA SER A 273 14.52 19.67 26.58
C SER A 273 13.07 20.04 26.28
N LEU A 274 12.37 19.22 25.49
CA LEU A 274 10.97 19.43 25.16
C LEU A 274 10.06 18.86 26.25
N LYS A 275 8.82 19.36 26.28
CA LYS A 275 7.78 18.76 27.12
C LYS A 275 7.53 17.31 26.68
N PRO A 276 7.29 16.38 27.63
CA PRO A 276 7.11 14.97 27.34
C PRO A 276 5.92 14.71 26.41
N PHE A 277 5.97 13.59 25.70
CA PHE A 277 5.01 13.23 24.66
C PHE A 277 3.85 12.39 25.20
N ASP A 278 2.68 12.56 24.62
CA ASP A 278 1.50 11.72 24.85
C ASP A 278 1.52 10.47 23.95
N PHE A 279 2.18 10.56 22.79
CA PHE A 279 2.26 9.48 21.83
C PHE A 279 3.58 9.49 21.06
N ILE A 280 4.16 8.31 20.86
CA ILE A 280 5.33 8.13 19.98
C ILE A 280 4.98 7.09 18.92
N LEU A 281 5.13 7.48 17.65
CA LEU A 281 5.12 6.56 16.51
C LEU A 281 6.55 6.27 16.08
N ASP A 282 6.95 4.99 16.16
CA ASP A 282 8.27 4.54 15.76
C ASP A 282 8.26 3.75 14.45
N ASN A 283 8.84 4.36 13.40
CA ASN A 283 9.03 3.76 12.09
C ASN A 283 10.49 3.29 11.85
N VAL A 284 11.37 3.41 12.84
CA VAL A 284 12.81 3.13 12.73
C VAL A 284 13.17 1.85 13.48
N GLY A 285 12.68 1.71 14.72
CA GLY A 285 12.93 0.57 15.58
C GLY A 285 14.40 0.39 15.99
N GLY A 286 14.70 -0.78 16.53
CA GLY A 286 16.04 -1.13 16.98
C GLY A 286 16.45 -0.33 18.23
N ALA A 287 17.50 0.48 18.11
CA ALA A 287 18.05 1.26 19.23
C ALA A 287 17.13 2.39 19.71
N THR A 288 16.12 2.79 18.94
CA THR A 288 15.16 3.82 19.35
C THR A 288 14.38 3.45 20.61
N GLU A 289 14.05 2.18 20.78
CA GLU A 289 13.30 1.68 21.94
C GLU A 289 14.04 1.90 23.28
N THR A 290 15.38 1.99 23.28
CA THR A 290 16.15 2.10 24.52
C THR A 290 16.02 3.48 25.18
N TRP A 291 15.76 4.53 24.39
CA TRP A 291 15.70 5.91 24.85
C TRP A 291 14.34 6.59 24.62
N ALA A 292 13.64 6.30 23.51
CA ALA A 292 12.42 7.03 23.14
C ALA A 292 11.28 6.82 24.15
N LEU A 293 11.18 5.64 24.75
CA LEU A 293 10.19 5.31 25.79
C LEU A 293 10.32 6.17 27.07
N ASN A 294 11.48 6.78 27.29
CA ASN A 294 11.69 7.70 28.42
C ASN A 294 11.15 9.11 28.16
N LEU A 295 10.81 9.43 26.91
CA LEU A 295 10.28 10.74 26.50
C LEU A 295 8.75 10.83 26.66
N LEU A 296 8.07 9.71 26.93
CA LEU A 296 6.63 9.66 27.16
C LEU A 296 6.25 10.14 28.55
N LYS A 297 5.10 10.81 28.65
CA LYS A 297 4.45 11.16 29.93
C LYS A 297 4.10 9.90 30.72
N LYS A 298 4.69 9.76 31.90
CA LYS A 298 4.43 8.61 32.79
C LYS A 298 3.04 8.71 33.42
N TRP A 299 2.38 7.58 33.62
CA TRP A 299 1.11 7.43 34.35
C TRP A 299 -0.06 8.26 33.81
N SER A 300 -0.08 8.50 32.49
CA SER A 300 -1.10 9.35 31.84
C SER A 300 -1.85 8.65 30.69
N GLY A 301 -1.58 7.35 30.48
CA GLY A 301 -2.06 6.62 29.29
C GLY A 301 -1.22 6.87 28.03
N ALA A 302 -0.06 7.54 28.17
CA ALA A 302 0.83 7.79 27.04
C ALA A 302 1.32 6.49 26.40
N THR A 303 1.36 6.47 25.07
CA THR A 303 1.50 5.24 24.30
C THR A 303 2.65 5.32 23.29
N TYR A 304 3.50 4.31 23.29
CA TYR A 304 4.53 4.06 22.29
C TYR A 304 4.03 2.96 21.34
N VAL A 305 4.03 3.24 20.05
CA VAL A 305 3.65 2.28 19.00
C VAL A 305 4.80 2.15 18.02
N THR A 306 5.31 0.92 17.83
CA THR A 306 6.31 0.62 16.80
C THR A 306 5.72 -0.22 15.67
N LEU A 307 6.10 0.14 14.45
CA LEU A 307 5.81 -0.59 13.22
C LEU A 307 6.94 -1.54 12.82
N VAL A 308 8.10 -1.42 13.47
CA VAL A 308 9.29 -2.23 13.19
C VAL A 308 9.39 -3.33 14.23
N THR A 309 8.96 -4.54 13.84
CA THR A 309 8.88 -5.69 14.74
C THR A 309 9.60 -6.90 14.14
N PRO A 310 10.15 -7.79 14.97
CA PRO A 310 10.75 -9.03 14.50
C PRO A 310 9.71 -10.11 14.15
N PHE A 311 8.41 -9.80 14.07
CA PHE A 311 7.34 -10.80 13.92
C PHE A 311 7.56 -11.78 12.76
N LEU A 312 7.70 -11.28 11.53
CA LEU A 312 7.96 -12.11 10.36
C LEU A 312 9.38 -12.71 10.39
N LEU A 313 10.37 -11.93 10.85
CA LEU A 313 11.77 -12.37 10.91
C LEU A 313 11.98 -13.55 11.87
N ASN A 314 11.26 -13.57 13.00
CA ASN A 314 11.32 -14.66 13.97
C ASN A 314 10.79 -15.96 13.35
N MET A 315 9.68 -15.88 12.59
CA MET A 315 9.13 -17.05 11.90
C MET A 315 10.01 -17.53 10.73
N ASP A 316 10.67 -16.61 10.04
CA ASP A 316 11.64 -17.00 9.00
C ASP A 316 12.86 -17.72 9.58
N ARG A 317 13.34 -17.29 10.76
CA ARG A 317 14.55 -17.83 11.40
C ARG A 317 14.32 -19.10 12.20
N LEU A 318 13.19 -19.16 12.92
CA LEU A 318 12.92 -20.21 13.90
C LEU A 318 11.78 -21.15 13.46
N GLY A 319 11.12 -20.86 12.34
CA GLY A 319 9.88 -21.53 11.95
C GLY A 319 8.65 -20.95 12.68
N ILE A 320 7.46 -21.41 12.31
CA ILE A 320 6.19 -20.83 12.80
C ILE A 320 6.04 -20.95 14.32
N ALA A 321 6.21 -22.15 14.89
CA ALA A 321 5.95 -22.39 16.30
C ALA A 321 6.93 -21.62 17.21
N ASP A 322 8.23 -21.87 17.05
CA ASP A 322 9.26 -21.23 17.89
C ASP A 322 9.38 -19.73 17.61
N GLY A 323 9.15 -19.31 16.36
CA GLY A 323 9.10 -17.89 16.00
C GLY A 323 7.94 -17.16 16.67
N MET A 324 6.76 -17.79 16.77
CA MET A 324 5.62 -17.25 17.50
C MET A 324 5.86 -17.23 19.01
N LEU A 325 6.48 -18.29 19.57
CA LEU A 325 6.85 -18.34 20.99
C LEU A 325 7.83 -17.20 21.35
N GLN A 326 8.94 -17.08 20.60
CA GLN A 326 9.93 -16.00 20.79
C GLN A 326 9.27 -14.62 20.69
N THR A 327 8.34 -14.46 19.75
CA THR A 327 7.57 -13.23 19.62
C THR A 327 6.70 -12.96 20.84
N GLY A 328 5.95 -13.96 21.31
CA GLY A 328 5.12 -13.84 22.51
C GLY A 328 5.93 -13.44 23.74
N VAL A 329 7.09 -14.06 23.95
CA VAL A 329 8.03 -13.71 25.03
C VAL A 329 8.51 -12.26 24.89
N THR A 330 8.87 -11.83 23.68
CA THR A 330 9.36 -10.47 23.42
C THR A 330 8.28 -9.42 23.69
N VAL A 331 7.07 -9.62 23.17
CA VAL A 331 5.96 -8.67 23.35
C VAL A 331 5.51 -8.64 24.80
N GLY A 332 5.34 -9.81 25.44
CA GLY A 332 4.91 -9.91 26.84
C GLY A 332 5.88 -9.23 27.80
N SER A 333 7.18 -9.53 27.68
CA SER A 333 8.22 -8.94 28.53
C SER A 333 8.35 -7.43 28.34
N LYS A 334 8.38 -6.94 27.10
CA LYS A 334 8.45 -5.49 26.82
C LYS A 334 7.19 -4.77 27.30
N THR A 335 6.01 -5.32 27.05
CA THR A 335 4.74 -4.72 27.49
C THR A 335 4.67 -4.62 29.01
N LEU A 336 5.02 -5.69 29.73
CA LEU A 336 5.01 -5.68 31.20
C LEU A 336 6.05 -4.70 31.77
N LYS A 337 7.28 -4.74 31.24
CA LYS A 337 8.37 -3.84 31.64
C LYS A 337 7.94 -2.38 31.53
N HIS A 338 7.37 -1.98 30.39
CA HIS A 338 7.00 -0.59 30.14
C HIS A 338 5.71 -0.18 30.84
N PHE A 339 4.78 -1.11 31.05
CA PHE A 339 3.61 -0.88 31.88
C PHE A 339 3.98 -0.51 33.32
N TRP A 340 4.96 -1.19 33.93
CA TRP A 340 5.48 -0.83 35.26
C TRP A 340 6.24 0.50 35.27
N GLN A 341 6.69 0.98 34.12
CA GLN A 341 7.24 2.32 33.94
C GLN A 341 6.16 3.36 33.62
N GLY A 342 4.86 3.01 33.73
CA GLY A 342 3.75 3.93 33.56
C GLY A 342 3.43 4.34 32.13
N VAL A 343 3.84 3.55 31.12
CA VAL A 343 3.56 3.83 29.70
C VAL A 343 3.07 2.57 28.98
N HIS A 344 2.31 2.74 27.89
CA HIS A 344 1.88 1.62 27.06
C HIS A 344 2.86 1.37 25.92
N TYR A 345 3.34 0.14 25.78
CA TYR A 345 4.13 -0.30 24.65
C TYR A 345 3.29 -1.20 23.74
N ARG A 346 3.26 -0.92 22.43
CA ARG A 346 2.44 -1.65 21.47
C ARG A 346 3.16 -1.86 20.14
N TRP A 347 2.78 -2.94 19.48
CA TRP A 347 3.11 -3.21 18.09
C TRP A 347 1.89 -2.93 17.21
N ALA A 348 2.14 -2.37 16.05
CA ALA A 348 1.13 -2.19 15.02
C ALA A 348 1.54 -2.86 13.71
N PHE A 349 0.55 -3.25 12.93
CA PHE A 349 0.74 -3.90 11.65
C PHE A 349 -0.20 -3.29 10.62
N PHE A 350 0.19 -3.36 9.35
CA PHE A 350 -0.71 -3.09 8.24
C PHE A 350 -1.99 -3.94 8.35
N MET A 351 -3.13 -3.32 8.08
CA MET A 351 -4.42 -4.01 7.94
C MET A 351 -5.15 -3.44 6.72
N ALA A 352 -5.50 -4.31 5.77
CA ALA A 352 -6.30 -3.92 4.62
C ALA A 352 -7.73 -3.57 5.08
N SER A 353 -8.24 -2.41 4.66
CA SER A 353 -9.59 -1.97 5.00
C SER A 353 -10.08 -0.89 4.05
N GLY A 354 -11.13 -1.20 3.29
CA GLY A 354 -11.87 -0.24 2.48
C GLY A 354 -12.50 0.87 3.32
N ALA A 355 -13.12 0.51 4.44
CA ALA A 355 -13.77 1.49 5.32
C ALA A 355 -12.79 2.56 5.86
N TYR A 356 -11.57 2.17 6.25
CA TYR A 356 -10.57 3.15 6.68
C TYR A 356 -10.04 3.97 5.50
N LEU A 357 -9.93 3.38 4.30
CA LEU A 357 -9.61 4.13 3.10
C LEU A 357 -10.71 5.14 2.74
N ASP A 358 -11.98 4.86 3.02
CA ASP A 358 -13.07 5.84 2.82
C ASP A 358 -12.90 7.05 3.76
N ASP A 359 -12.59 6.82 5.04
CA ASP A 359 -12.30 7.90 6.00
C ASP A 359 -11.08 8.74 5.55
N ILE A 360 -10.03 8.07 5.09
CA ILE A 360 -8.82 8.71 4.58
C ILE A 360 -9.14 9.51 3.30
N ALA A 361 -9.97 8.98 2.40
CA ALA A 361 -10.37 9.66 1.19
C ALA A 361 -11.14 10.95 1.49
N GLN A 362 -12.00 10.93 2.50
CA GLN A 362 -12.68 12.14 2.96
C GLN A 362 -11.70 13.21 3.48
N LEU A 363 -10.66 12.80 4.21
CA LEU A 363 -9.63 13.74 4.68
C LEU A 363 -8.83 14.34 3.52
N VAL A 364 -8.49 13.54 2.51
CA VAL A 364 -7.84 14.00 1.28
C VAL A 364 -8.74 14.99 0.53
N ASP A 365 -10.00 14.65 0.27
CA ASP A 365 -10.92 15.51 -0.48
C ASP A 365 -11.28 16.81 0.29
N LYS A 366 -11.16 16.82 1.63
CA LYS A 366 -11.24 18.03 2.46
C LYS A 366 -9.96 18.86 2.45
N GLY A 367 -8.92 18.46 1.72
CA GLY A 367 -7.63 19.13 1.66
C GLY A 367 -6.81 19.05 2.94
N LYS A 368 -7.10 18.07 3.82
CA LYS A 368 -6.35 17.87 5.08
C LYS A 368 -5.12 16.98 4.89
N LEU A 369 -5.11 16.17 3.83
CA LEU A 369 -4.02 15.27 3.50
C LEU A 369 -3.60 15.50 2.04
N HIS A 370 -2.30 15.65 1.83
CA HIS A 370 -1.69 15.82 0.52
C HIS A 370 -0.78 14.62 0.19
N CYS A 371 -0.72 14.30 -1.10
CA CYS A 371 0.19 13.30 -1.63
C CYS A 371 1.61 13.88 -1.73
N SER A 372 2.57 13.24 -1.07
CA SER A 372 3.99 13.65 -1.05
C SER A 372 4.86 12.87 -2.03
N ALA A 373 4.27 12.18 -3.01
CA ALA A 373 5.00 11.29 -3.91
C ALA A 373 6.01 12.05 -4.80
N GLU A 374 7.23 11.52 -4.88
CA GLU A 374 8.22 11.93 -5.89
C GLU A 374 7.80 11.47 -7.29
N SER A 375 8.34 12.13 -8.32
CA SER A 375 7.96 11.99 -9.73
C SER A 375 7.80 10.54 -10.23
N PRO A 376 6.81 10.26 -11.10
CA PRO A 376 6.56 8.92 -11.62
C PRO A 376 7.74 8.40 -12.44
N ARG A 377 7.99 7.08 -12.37
CA ARG A 377 8.95 6.38 -13.23
C ARG A 377 8.23 5.39 -14.13
N ALA A 378 8.75 5.16 -15.34
CA ALA A 378 8.17 4.22 -16.29
C ALA A 378 8.48 2.75 -15.95
N PRO A 379 7.58 1.80 -16.28
CA PRO A 379 7.74 0.37 -16.00
C PRO A 379 8.97 -0.36 -16.55
N PRO A 380 9.84 0.14 -17.44
CA PRO A 380 11.11 -0.53 -17.79
C PRO A 380 12.32 -0.12 -16.90
N ALA A 381 12.22 0.97 -16.13
CA ALA A 381 13.33 1.53 -15.37
C ALA A 381 13.68 0.77 -14.07
N TRP A 382 12.83 -0.16 -13.63
CA TRP A 382 12.98 -1.07 -12.47
C TRP A 382 14.22 -1.99 -12.55
N ALA A 383 14.69 -2.34 -13.76
CA ALA A 383 15.77 -3.32 -13.98
C ALA A 383 17.17 -2.73 -14.13
N GLY A 384 17.32 -1.40 -14.19
CA GLY A 384 18.58 -0.81 -14.67
C GLY A 384 18.86 -1.07 -16.16
N ALA A 385 17.82 -1.42 -16.94
CA ALA A 385 17.95 -1.49 -18.40
C ALA A 385 18.16 -0.07 -18.98
N PRO A 386 19.16 0.15 -19.84
CA PRO A 386 19.35 1.46 -20.48
C PRO A 386 18.08 1.83 -21.28
N PRO A 387 17.75 3.13 -21.39
CA PRO A 387 16.62 3.56 -22.20
C PRO A 387 16.83 3.04 -23.63
N ALA A 388 15.87 2.25 -24.11
CA ALA A 388 15.83 1.86 -25.51
C ALA A 388 15.77 3.15 -26.33
N ARG A 389 16.88 3.48 -27.01
CA ARG A 389 16.92 4.65 -27.90
C ARG A 389 15.90 4.42 -29.00
N GLY A 390 14.96 5.35 -29.13
CA GLY A 390 14.01 5.36 -30.24
C GLY A 390 12.60 4.88 -29.87
N ALA A 391 11.97 5.50 -28.88
CA ALA A 391 10.52 5.61 -28.83
C ALA A 391 10.17 6.90 -28.10
N HIS A 392 9.75 7.92 -28.86
CA HIS A 392 8.91 8.96 -28.29
C HIS A 392 7.54 8.32 -28.00
N VAL A 393 7.22 8.16 -26.72
CA VAL A 393 5.86 7.95 -26.20
C VAL A 393 5.75 8.78 -24.94
#